data_AF-A0A946THF4-F1
#
_entry.id   AF-A0A946THF4-F1
#
_cell.length_a   1.000
_cell.length_b   1.000
_cell.length_c   1.000
_cell.angle_alpha   90.00
_cell.angle_beta   90.00
_cell.angle_gamma   90.00
#
_symmetry.space_group_name_H-M   'P 1'
#
loop_
_entity.id
_entity.type
_entity.pdbx_description
1 polymer ?
#
loop_
_entity_poly.entity_id
_entity_poly.type
_entity_poly.pdbx_seq_one_letter_code
_entity_poly.pdbx_strand_id
1 'polypeptide(L)'
;MSDTYKDTDFVYVDAEKRCVISLVEFDKNGNPIPKEKEIVATPKNPKAIKRKGARKYYYPWGSYKTMKRIYKLEGKERESENYKTLDDALELSSKEVFWN
;
A
#
# COMPACT_ATOMS: atom_id res chain seq x y z
N MET A 1 -0.53 -14.24 16.32
CA MET A 1 0.86 -14.22 15.80
C MET A 1 1.30 -12.77 15.89
N SER A 2 2.11 -12.46 16.91
CA SER A 2 2.68 -11.14 17.27
C SER A 2 2.08 -9.90 16.58
N ASP A 3 1.03 -9.32 17.18
CA ASP A 3 0.57 -7.97 16.87
C ASP A 3 1.61 -6.94 17.36
N THR A 4 2.73 -6.84 16.65
CA THR A 4 3.80 -5.89 16.99
C THR A 4 3.40 -4.44 16.69
N TYR A 5 2.40 -4.23 15.84
CA TYR A 5 1.95 -2.91 15.38
C TYR A 5 0.43 -2.78 15.52
N LYS A 6 -0.04 -1.61 15.97
CA LYS A 6 -1.48 -1.29 16.01
C LYS A 6 -1.93 -0.73 14.67
N ASP A 7 -3.21 -0.90 14.36
CA ASP A 7 -3.85 -0.36 13.15
C ASP A 7 -3.67 1.16 12.98
N THR A 8 -3.54 1.89 14.09
CA THR A 8 -3.35 3.35 14.13
C THR A 8 -1.91 3.77 13.90
N ASP A 9 -0.95 2.85 13.99
CA ASP A 9 0.46 3.17 13.91
C ASP A 9 0.88 3.43 12.46
N PHE A 10 1.76 4.41 12.26
CA PHE A 10 2.31 4.70 10.94
C PHE A 10 3.58 3.89 10.71
N VAL A 11 3.66 3.20 9.57
CA VAL A 11 4.77 2.28 9.25
C VAL A 11 5.32 2.52 7.84
N TYR A 12 6.63 2.29 7.66
CA TYR A 12 7.24 2.11 6.34
C TYR A 12 7.11 0.65 5.90
N VAL A 13 6.84 0.45 4.62
CA VAL A 13 6.60 -0.88 4.05
C VAL A 13 7.47 -1.10 2.82
N ASP A 14 8.01 -2.30 2.68
CA ASP A 14 8.60 -2.73 1.41
C ASP A 14 7.53 -3.41 0.55
N ALA A 15 7.08 -2.72 -0.50
CA ALA A 15 6.06 -3.23 -1.41
C ALA A 15 6.48 -4.54 -2.12
N GLU A 16 7.78 -4.74 -2.37
CA GLU A 16 8.28 -5.92 -3.07
C GLU A 16 8.31 -7.15 -2.16
N LYS A 17 8.77 -6.96 -0.92
CA LYS A 17 8.87 -8.04 0.07
C LYS A 17 7.58 -8.26 0.85
N ARG A 18 6.64 -7.31 0.77
CA ARG A 18 5.38 -7.27 1.55
C ARG A 18 5.64 -7.39 3.05
N CYS A 19 6.64 -6.64 3.53
CA CYS A 19 7.02 -6.61 4.93
C CYS A 19 7.01 -5.19 5.48
N VAL A 20 6.63 -5.05 6.75
CA VAL A 20 6.86 -3.82 7.50
C VAL A 20 8.34 -3.69 7.81
N ILE A 21 8.90 -2.51 7.58
CA ILE A 21 10.31 -2.21 7.83
C ILE A 21 10.47 -1.66 9.23
N SER A 22 9.77 -0.56 9.53
CA SER A 22 9.84 0.16 10.81
C SER A 22 8.67 1.12 10.97
N LEU A 23 8.48 1.66 12.18
CA LEU A 23 7.58 2.79 12.43
C LEU A 23 8.08 4.05 11.71
N VAL A 24 7.14 4.96 11.43
CA VAL A 24 7.42 6.26 10.83
C VAL A 24 8.05 7.18 11.86
N GLU A 25 9.18 7.75 11.50
CA GLU A 25 9.84 8.78 12.28
C GLU A 25 9.29 10.13 11.84
N PHE A 26 8.80 10.90 12.81
CA PHE A 26 8.30 12.25 12.58
C PHE A 26 9.37 13.25 13.04
N ASP A 27 9.60 14.27 12.22
CA ASP A 27 10.41 15.41 12.61
C ASP A 27 9.67 16.26 13.65
N LYS A 28 10.36 17.22 14.27
CA LYS A 28 9.81 18.16 15.28
C LYS A 28 8.61 18.94 14.78
N ASN A 29 8.46 19.06 13.46
CA ASN A 29 7.36 19.74 12.78
C ASN A 29 6.15 18.83 12.50
N GLY A 30 6.20 17.56 12.92
CA GLY A 30 5.13 16.57 12.66
C GLY A 30 5.13 16.02 11.24
N ASN A 31 6.16 16.32 10.43
CA ASN A 31 6.30 15.78 9.09
C ASN A 31 7.03 14.42 9.12
N PRO A 32 6.60 13.44 8.32
CA PRO A 32 7.25 12.14 8.24
C PRO A 32 8.57 12.24 7.48
N ILE A 33 9.62 11.62 8.01
CA ILE A 33 10.96 11.62 7.40
C ILE A 33 10.98 10.57 6.27
N PRO A 34 11.19 10.92 4.99
CA PRO A 34 11.19 9.93 3.93
C PRO A 34 12.35 8.95 4.06
N LYS A 35 12.07 7.64 4.11
CA LYS A 35 13.11 6.60 4.17
C LYS A 35 13.50 6.18 2.75
N GLU A 36 14.75 6.47 2.35
CA GLU A 36 15.27 6.11 1.02
C GLU A 36 15.38 4.58 0.88
N LYS A 37 14.89 4.06 -0.24
CA LYS A 37 14.97 2.64 -0.61
C LYS A 37 16.32 2.39 -1.29
N GLU A 38 17.08 1.45 -0.75
CA GLU A 38 18.30 0.98 -1.39
C GLU A 38 17.94 0.29 -2.72
N ILE A 39 18.30 0.93 -3.83
CA ILE A 39 18.13 0.35 -5.15
C ILE A 39 19.22 -0.70 -5.30
N VAL A 40 18.93 -1.95 -4.94
CA VAL A 40 19.80 -3.08 -5.25
C VAL A 40 19.82 -3.19 -6.77
N ALA A 41 20.90 -2.73 -7.39
CA ALA A 41 21.09 -2.78 -8.82
C ALA A 41 21.10 -4.24 -9.27
N THR A 42 19.99 -4.72 -9.87
CA THR A 42 20.00 -5.98 -10.60
C THR A 42 21.11 -5.97 -11.64
N PRO A 43 21.82 -7.09 -11.85
CA PRO A 43 23.02 -7.13 -12.68
C PRO A 43 22.73 -6.63 -14.09
N LYS A 44 23.53 -5.64 -14.49
CA LYS A 44 23.48 -4.90 -15.75
C LYS A 44 23.45 -5.85 -16.95
N ASN A 45 22.34 -5.85 -17.69
CA ASN A 45 22.33 -6.40 -19.05
C ASN A 45 23.16 -5.44 -19.94
N PRO A 46 24.23 -5.89 -20.64
CA PRO A 46 25.20 -5.00 -21.30
C PRO A 46 24.64 -4.14 -22.46
N LYS A 47 23.38 -4.33 -22.85
CA LYS A 47 22.69 -3.51 -23.88
C LYS A 47 21.74 -2.44 -23.32
N ALA A 48 21.72 -2.21 -22.02
CA ALA A 48 20.81 -1.22 -21.43
C ALA A 48 21.26 0.22 -21.73
N ILE A 49 20.46 0.92 -22.54
CA ILE A 49 20.53 2.36 -22.84
C ILE A 49 20.81 3.15 -21.55
N LYS A 50 21.80 4.07 -21.58
CA LYS A 50 22.17 4.94 -20.45
C LYS A 50 20.93 5.70 -19.96
N ARG A 51 20.30 5.21 -18.90
CA ARG A 51 19.12 5.87 -18.30
C ARG A 51 19.59 7.14 -17.57
N LYS A 52 18.90 8.26 -17.85
CA LYS A 52 19.03 9.53 -17.11
C LYS A 52 18.95 9.26 -15.60
N GLY A 53 19.72 10.01 -14.81
CA GLY A 53 20.10 9.77 -13.41
C GLY A 53 19.11 8.98 -12.55
N ALA A 54 19.65 8.06 -11.74
CA ALA A 54 18.86 7.20 -10.87
C ALA A 54 17.90 8.03 -10.01
N ARG A 55 16.59 7.86 -10.24
CA ARG A 55 15.56 8.49 -9.42
C ARG A 55 15.66 7.89 -8.02
N LYS A 56 15.68 8.75 -7.00
CA LYS A 56 15.58 8.31 -5.61
C LYS A 56 14.20 7.67 -5.40
N TYR A 57 14.17 6.46 -4.88
CA TYR A 57 12.95 5.79 -4.48
C TYR A 57 12.87 5.83 -2.96
N TYR A 58 11.66 6.00 -2.44
CA TYR A 58 11.38 6.01 -1.01
C TYR A 58 10.42 4.87 -0.69
N TYR A 59 10.51 4.35 0.52
CA TYR A 59 9.53 3.38 0.99
C TYR A 59 8.16 4.04 1.16
N PRO A 60 7.07 3.43 0.64
CA PRO A 60 5.73 3.89 0.95
C PRO A 60 5.50 3.82 2.47
N TRP A 61 4.75 4.79 2.99
CA TRP A 61 4.42 4.88 4.40
C TRP A 61 2.97 5.30 4.60
N GLY A 62 2.37 4.90 5.72
CA GLY A 62 0.98 5.16 6.05
C GLY A 62 0.54 4.37 7.27
N SER A 63 -0.74 4.42 7.60
CA SER A 63 -1.28 3.63 8.72
C SER A 63 -1.11 2.13 8.46
N TYR A 64 -0.84 1.37 9.50
CA TYR A 64 -0.69 -0.08 9.43
C TYR A 64 -1.94 -0.72 8.81
N LYS A 65 -3.13 -0.26 9.19
CA LYS A 65 -4.40 -0.71 8.62
C LYS A 65 -4.47 -0.55 7.11
N THR A 66 -4.13 0.63 6.59
CA THR A 66 -4.13 0.90 5.14
C THR A 66 -3.09 0.05 4.43
N MET A 67 -1.89 -0.04 5.00
CA MET A 67 -0.79 -0.77 4.41
C MET A 67 -1.00 -2.28 4.38
N LYS A 68 -1.54 -2.84 5.47
CA LYS A 68 -1.98 -4.22 5.57
C LYS A 68 -2.96 -4.57 4.46
N ARG A 69 -3.95 -3.70 4.22
CA ARG A 69 -4.95 -3.87 3.15
C ARG A 69 -4.35 -3.78 1.74
N ILE A 70 -3.57 -2.74 1.44
CA ILE A 70 -3.03 -2.49 0.10
C ILE A 70 -1.99 -3.55 -0.29
N TYR A 71 -1.06 -3.85 0.61
CA TYR A 71 0.07 -4.74 0.32
C TYR A 71 -0.15 -6.19 0.76
N LYS A 72 -1.32 -6.50 1.34
CA LYS A 72 -1.72 -7.84 1.78
C LYS A 72 -0.64 -8.47 2.68
N LEU A 73 -0.20 -7.69 3.68
CA LEU A 73 0.96 -7.99 4.54
C LEU A 73 0.78 -9.28 5.36
N GLU A 74 -0.46 -9.61 5.72
CA GLU A 74 -0.80 -10.81 6.51
C GLU A 74 -1.20 -12.02 5.64
N GLY A 75 -1.03 -11.93 4.32
CA GLY A 75 -1.40 -12.98 3.37
C GLY A 75 -2.58 -12.61 2.48
N LYS A 76 -2.99 -13.54 1.61
CA LYS A 76 -4.04 -13.35 0.59
C LYS A 76 -5.41 -13.15 1.26
N GLU A 77 -5.66 -11.96 1.81
CA GLU A 77 -7.02 -11.48 2.00
C GLU A 77 -7.68 -11.51 0.63
N ARG A 78 -8.64 -12.42 0.48
CA ARG A 78 -9.59 -12.41 -0.64
C ARG A 78 -10.31 -11.08 -0.49
N GLU A 79 -10.09 -10.18 -1.45
CA GLU A 79 -10.96 -9.02 -1.58
C GLU A 79 -12.38 -9.57 -1.72
N SER A 80 -13.18 -9.39 -0.67
CA SER A 80 -14.62 -9.36 -0.80
C SER A 80 -14.94 -8.06 -1.51
N GLU A 81 -14.62 -8.00 -2.80
CA GLU A 81 -15.26 -7.03 -3.66
C GLU A 81 -16.75 -7.33 -3.53
N ASN A 82 -17.49 -6.39 -2.94
CA ASN A 82 -18.95 -6.34 -2.96
C ASN A 82 -19.39 -6.10 -4.41
N TYR A 83 -19.05 -7.00 -5.32
CA TYR A 83 -19.69 -7.07 -6.61
C TYR A 83 -21.10 -7.57 -6.36
N LYS A 84 -22.03 -6.62 -6.24
CA LYS A 84 -23.44 -6.93 -6.47
C LYS A 84 -23.55 -7.36 -7.93
N THR A 85 -24.30 -8.43 -8.17
CA THR A 85 -24.60 -8.82 -9.54
C THR A 85 -25.48 -7.75 -10.20
N LEU A 86 -25.55 -7.75 -11.53
CA LEU A 86 -26.42 -6.81 -12.25
C LEU A 86 -27.87 -6.92 -11.76
N ASP A 87 -28.35 -8.14 -11.53
CA ASP A 87 -29.71 -8.41 -11.06
C ASP A 87 -29.94 -7.84 -9.64
N ASP A 88 -28.98 -8.01 -8.72
CA ASP A 88 -29.06 -7.41 -7.38
C ASP A 88 -29.09 -5.87 -7.44
N ALA A 89 -28.36 -5.27 -8.38
CA ALA A 89 -28.35 -3.82 -8.58
C ALA A 89 -29.68 -3.32 -9.16
N LEU A 90 -30.27 -4.05 -10.10
CA LEU A 90 -31.59 -3.76 -10.66
C LEU A 90 -32.69 -3.88 -9.61
N GLU A 91 -32.65 -4.91 -8.76
CA GLU A 91 -33.61 -5.08 -7.66
C GLU A 91 -33.51 -3.94 -6.65
N LEU A 92 -32.29 -3.50 -6.30
CA LEU A 92 -32.09 -2.35 -5.42
C LEU A 92 -32.67 -1.06 -6.03
N SER A 93 -32.39 -0.81 -7.31
CA SER A 93 -32.89 0.39 -8.01
C SER A 93 -34.42 0.42 -8.13
N SER A 94 -35.05 -0.76 -8.13
CA SER A 94 -36.51 -0.89 -8.18
C SER A 94 -37.16 -0.65 -6.82
N LYS A 95 -36.45 -0.96 -5.73
CA LYS A 95 -36.92 -0.77 -4.34
C LYS A 95 -36.67 0.64 -3.82
N GLU A 96 -35.52 1.21 -4.14
CA GLU A 96 -35.13 2.56 -3.73
C GLU A 96 -35.55 3.55 -4.84
N VAL A 97 -36.72 4.17 -4.72
CA VAL A 97 -37.13 5.26 -5.62
C VAL A 97 -36.28 6.49 -5.30
N PHE A 98 -35.17 6.67 -6.02
CA PHE A 98 -34.14 7.67 -5.72
C PHE A 98 -34.43 9.09 -6.26
N TRP A 99 -35.70 9.46 -6.42
CA TRP A 99 -36.10 10.79 -6.86
C TRP A 99 -37.10 11.42 -5.88
N ASN A 100 -36.65 12.45 -5.17
CA ASN A 100 -37.47 13.47 -4.51
C ASN A 100 -36.78 14.82 -4.68
#